data_AF-A0A662HFC2-F1
#
_entry.id   AF-A0A662HFC2-F1
#
_cell.length_a   1.000
_cell.length_b   1.000
_cell.length_c   1.000
_cell.angle_alpha   90.00
_cell.angle_beta   90.00
_cell.angle_gamma   90.00
#
_symmetry.space_group_name_H-M   'P 1'
#
loop_
_entity.id
_entity.type
_entity.pdbx_description
1 polymer ?
#
loop_
_entity_poly.entity_id
_entity_poly.type
_entity_poly.pdbx_seq_one_letter_code
_entity_poly.pdbx_strand_id
1 'polypeptide(L)'
;KNEVDKKLLAEMLEAGLKGVQDIGGGTQPGEKTMVDAIYPALEELKKAVEDESVSLVEALKKATEAAERGMKATIPMIAKRGRASYLGERSRGHQDPGATSSYLIIKTFYEYVKEKKG
;
A
#
# COMPACT_ATOMS: atom_id res chain seq x y z
N LYS A 1 -15.09 -9.44 18.36
CA LYS A 1 -14.45 -8.10 18.42
C LYS A 1 -15.10 -7.26 17.33
N ASN A 2 -15.72 -6.12 17.64
CA ASN A 2 -16.46 -5.29 16.67
C ASN A 2 -15.76 -3.96 16.34
N GLU A 3 -14.53 -3.74 16.81
CA GLU A 3 -13.76 -2.52 16.55
C GLU A 3 -12.39 -2.87 15.96
N VAL A 4 -11.95 -2.07 14.99
CA VAL A 4 -10.65 -2.19 14.33
C VAL A 4 -9.73 -1.09 14.86
N ASP A 5 -8.71 -1.50 15.63
CA ASP A 5 -7.64 -0.62 16.08
C ASP A 5 -6.45 -0.63 15.10
N LYS A 6 -5.42 0.19 15.37
CA LYS A 6 -4.23 0.30 14.51
C LYS A 6 -3.44 -1.01 14.40
N LYS A 7 -3.42 -1.82 15.47
CA LYS A 7 -2.72 -3.11 15.51
C LYS A 7 -3.43 -4.13 14.62
N LEU A 8 -4.73 -4.29 14.79
CA LEU A 8 -5.53 -5.18 13.96
C LEU A 8 -5.49 -4.77 12.49
N LEU A 9 -5.52 -3.46 12.20
CA LEU A 9 -5.40 -2.97 10.83
C LEU A 9 -4.04 -3.30 10.20
N ALA A 10 -2.94 -3.16 10.95
CA ALA A 10 -1.61 -3.53 10.49
C ALA A 10 -1.52 -5.04 10.20
N GLU A 11 -2.03 -5.89 11.10
CA GLU A 11 -2.10 -7.35 10.92
C GLU A 11 -2.94 -7.74 9.70
N MET A 12 -4.08 -7.08 9.48
CA MET A 12 -4.94 -7.29 8.30
C MET A 12 -4.23 -6.91 7.00
N LEU A 13 -3.55 -5.77 6.97
CA LEU A 13 -2.82 -5.32 5.77
C LEU A 13 -1.59 -6.19 5.50
N GLU A 14 -0.90 -6.65 6.54
CA GLU A 14 0.21 -7.61 6.42
C GLU A 14 -0.24 -8.95 5.85
N ALA A 15 -1.34 -9.50 6.36
CA ALA A 15 -1.92 -10.71 5.82
C ALA A 15 -2.37 -10.53 4.36
N GLY A 16 -2.98 -9.39 4.04
CA GLY A 16 -3.38 -9.03 2.68
C GLY A 16 -2.18 -8.91 1.72
N LEU A 17 -1.12 -8.22 2.15
CA LEU A 17 0.12 -8.10 1.38
C LEU A 17 0.73 -9.47 1.11
N LYS A 18 0.86 -10.31 2.15
CA LYS A 18 1.37 -11.67 2.00
C LYS A 18 0.56 -12.47 0.98
N GLY A 19 -0.78 -12.43 1.07
CA GLY A 19 -1.64 -13.11 0.10
C GLY A 19 -1.44 -12.62 -1.34
N VAL A 20 -1.27 -11.31 -1.52
CA VAL A 20 -0.94 -10.72 -2.83
C VAL A 20 0.41 -11.22 -3.34
N GLN A 21 1.44 -11.28 -2.49
CA GLN A 21 2.75 -11.76 -2.87
C GLN A 21 2.72 -13.27 -3.21
N ASP A 22 2.03 -14.08 -2.41
CA ASP A 22 1.90 -15.52 -2.61
C ASP A 22 1.22 -15.84 -3.95
N ILE A 23 0.09 -15.17 -4.26
CA ILE A 23 -0.61 -15.32 -5.55
C ILE A 23 0.22 -14.74 -6.70
N GLY A 24 0.92 -13.64 -6.46
CA GLY A 24 1.72 -12.91 -7.45
C GLY A 24 3.09 -13.53 -7.78
N GLY A 25 3.36 -14.76 -7.33
CA GLY A 25 4.62 -15.46 -7.58
C GLY A 25 5.80 -14.85 -6.82
N GLY A 26 5.55 -14.42 -5.59
CA GLY A 26 6.54 -13.85 -4.68
C GLY A 26 6.97 -12.43 -5.05
N THR A 27 6.09 -11.62 -5.64
CA THR A 27 6.46 -10.27 -6.08
C THR A 27 6.95 -9.39 -4.91
N GLN A 28 7.97 -8.56 -5.19
CA GLN A 28 8.66 -7.74 -4.19
C GLN A 28 8.51 -6.24 -4.47
N PRO A 29 8.76 -5.37 -3.47
CA PRO A 29 8.91 -3.93 -3.71
C PRO A 29 9.97 -3.66 -4.80
N GLY A 30 9.70 -2.70 -5.67
CA GLY A 30 10.53 -2.33 -6.82
C GLY A 30 10.31 -3.18 -8.07
N GLU A 31 9.27 -4.02 -8.10
CA GLU A 31 8.92 -4.83 -9.28
C GLU A 31 7.81 -4.22 -10.16
N LYS A 32 7.34 -3.01 -9.81
CA LYS A 32 6.29 -2.24 -10.50
C LYS A 32 4.94 -2.96 -10.44
N THR A 33 4.43 -3.18 -9.23
CA THR A 33 3.15 -3.83 -8.97
C THR A 33 2.39 -3.13 -7.83
N MET A 34 1.21 -3.65 -7.47
CA MET A 34 0.48 -3.20 -6.28
C MET A 34 1.28 -3.26 -4.97
N VAL A 35 2.28 -4.13 -4.88
CA VAL A 35 3.16 -4.21 -3.70
C VAL A 35 3.88 -2.89 -3.45
N ASP A 36 4.21 -2.14 -4.51
CA ASP A 36 4.89 -0.85 -4.39
C ASP A 36 4.07 0.20 -3.65
N ALA A 37 2.74 0.07 -3.61
CA ALA A 37 1.87 0.93 -2.79
C ALA A 37 1.55 0.31 -1.41
N ILE A 38 1.29 -1.00 -1.37
CA ILE A 38 0.85 -1.68 -0.13
C ILE A 38 1.99 -1.78 0.90
N TYR A 39 3.19 -2.16 0.47
CA TYR A 39 4.34 -2.36 1.37
C TYR A 39 4.71 -1.09 2.16
N PRO A 40 4.94 0.08 1.55
CA PRO A 40 5.28 1.28 2.33
C PRO A 40 4.14 1.75 3.23
N ALA A 41 2.88 1.49 2.88
CA ALA A 41 1.74 1.78 3.76
C ALA A 41 1.75 0.90 5.02
N LEU A 42 2.03 -0.39 4.86
CA LEU A 42 2.17 -1.32 5.98
C LEU A 42 3.30 -0.91 6.92
N GLU A 43 4.44 -0.49 6.37
CA GLU A 43 5.58 -0.03 7.18
C GLU A 43 5.20 1.17 8.07
N GLU A 44 4.43 2.13 7.55
CA GLU A 44 3.93 3.26 8.36
C GLU A 44 2.91 2.82 9.42
N LEU A 45 2.04 1.85 9.11
CA LEU A 45 1.14 1.28 10.11
C LEU A 45 1.90 0.58 11.23
N LYS A 46 2.93 -0.21 10.90
CA LYS A 46 3.77 -0.90 11.89
C LYS A 46 4.47 0.11 12.80
N LYS A 47 5.06 1.17 12.26
CA LYS A 47 5.65 2.25 13.07
C LYS A 47 4.63 2.90 14.00
N ALA A 48 3.40 3.15 13.52
CA ALA A 48 2.34 3.75 14.32
C ALA A 48 1.83 2.82 15.43
N VAL A 49 1.93 1.49 15.27
CA VAL A 49 1.59 0.52 16.32
C VAL A 49 2.53 0.65 17.51
N GLU A 50 3.83 0.88 17.27
CA GLU A 50 4.84 1.04 18.32
C GLU A 50 4.76 2.37 19.07
N ASP A 51 4.10 3.39 18.49
CA ASP A 51 3.94 4.71 19.10
C ASP A 51 2.50 4.94 19.57
N GLU A 52 2.26 4.79 20.88
CA GLU A 52 0.95 5.00 21.50
C GLU A 52 0.38 6.41 21.28
N SER A 53 1.23 7.43 21.07
CA SER A 53 0.78 8.80 20.84
C SER A 53 0.12 8.99 19.46
N VAL A 54 0.38 8.08 18.52
CA VAL A 54 -0.19 8.12 17.17
C VAL A 54 -1.59 7.53 17.18
N SER A 55 -2.57 8.37 16.86
CA SER A 55 -3.97 7.98 16.67
C SER A 55 -4.17 7.12 15.41
N LEU A 56 -5.29 6.37 15.35
CA LEU A 56 -5.65 5.59 14.15
C LEU A 56 -5.78 6.47 12.89
N VAL A 57 -6.37 7.67 13.03
CA VAL A 57 -6.54 8.62 11.91
C VAL A 57 -5.18 9.07 11.39
N GLU A 58 -4.23 9.37 12.29
CA GLU A 58 -2.88 9.77 11.91
C GLU A 58 -2.09 8.61 11.29
N ALA A 59 -2.21 7.40 11.82
CA ALA A 59 -1.62 6.20 11.25
C ALA A 59 -2.08 5.98 9.80
N LEU A 60 -3.40 6.05 9.56
CA LEU A 60 -3.99 5.92 8.22
C LEU A 60 -3.57 7.06 7.28
N LYS A 61 -3.42 8.28 7.79
CA LYS A 61 -2.88 9.41 7.01
C LYS A 61 -1.46 9.11 6.52
N LYS A 62 -0.55 8.73 7.43
CA LYS A 62 0.85 8.38 7.09
C LYS A 62 0.91 7.20 6.12
N ALA A 63 0.10 6.17 6.35
CA ALA A 63 -0.02 5.02 5.45
C ALA A 63 -0.51 5.41 4.04
N THR A 64 -1.50 6.30 3.95
CA THR A 64 -2.03 6.81 2.67
C THR A 64 -0.97 7.60 1.91
N GLU A 65 -0.24 8.50 2.58
CA GLU A 65 0.85 9.27 1.98
C GLU A 65 1.99 8.35 1.52
N ALA A 66 2.29 7.29 2.26
CA ALA A 66 3.29 6.30 1.88
C ALA A 66 2.85 5.45 0.67
N ALA A 67 1.59 5.02 0.62
CA ALA A 67 1.00 4.36 -0.54
C ALA A 67 1.06 5.27 -1.78
N GLU A 68 0.76 6.56 -1.62
CA GLU A 68 0.80 7.53 -2.72
C GLU A 68 2.23 7.68 -3.27
N ARG A 69 3.23 7.80 -2.38
CA ARG A 69 4.65 7.87 -2.78
C ARG A 69 5.07 6.59 -3.50
N GLY A 70 4.71 5.43 -2.96
CA GLY A 70 5.00 4.12 -3.55
C GLY A 70 4.38 3.95 -4.94
N MET A 71 3.10 4.29 -5.08
CA MET A 71 2.39 4.33 -6.35
C MET A 71 3.08 5.26 -7.37
N LYS A 72 3.45 6.49 -6.99
CA LYS A 72 4.15 7.43 -7.89
C LYS A 72 5.56 6.94 -8.26
N ALA A 73 6.25 6.28 -7.33
CA ALA A 73 7.57 5.72 -7.57
C ALA A 73 7.57 4.63 -8.66
N THR A 74 6.41 4.04 -8.97
CA THR A 74 6.31 3.08 -10.09
C THR A 74 6.58 3.70 -11.45
N ILE A 75 6.38 5.01 -11.65
CA ILE A 75 6.50 5.68 -12.95
C ILE A 75 7.85 5.40 -13.63
N PRO A 76 9.02 5.69 -13.02
CA PRO A 76 10.31 5.43 -13.63
C PRO A 76 10.71 3.94 -13.70
N MET A 77 9.96 3.03 -13.07
CA MET A 77 10.33 1.62 -13.00
C MET A 77 10.06 0.87 -14.31
N ILE A 78 10.91 -0.11 -14.59
CA ILE A 78 10.71 -1.14 -15.60
C ILE A 78 9.99 -2.31 -14.94
N ALA A 79 8.85 -2.73 -15.50
CA ALA A 79 8.03 -3.81 -14.94
C ALA A 79 8.76 -5.15 -14.97
N LYS A 80 8.76 -5.85 -13.84
CA LYS A 80 9.31 -7.22 -13.73
C LYS A 80 8.24 -8.30 -13.64
N ARG A 81 7.00 -7.91 -13.33
CA ARG A 81 5.85 -8.81 -13.16
C ARG A 81 4.64 -8.36 -13.98
N GLY A 82 3.68 -9.26 -14.15
CA GLY A 82 2.41 -9.00 -14.83
C GLY A 82 2.57 -8.71 -16.33
N ARG A 83 1.48 -8.26 -16.98
CA ARG A 83 1.47 -7.99 -18.43
C ARG A 83 2.36 -6.82 -18.85
N ALA A 84 2.61 -5.88 -17.94
CA ALA A 84 3.49 -4.74 -18.20
C ALA A 84 4.95 -5.16 -18.43
N SER A 85 5.40 -6.29 -17.86
CA SER A 85 6.77 -6.78 -18.08
C SER A 85 7.04 -7.19 -19.52
N TYR A 86 6.01 -7.56 -20.28
CA TYR A 86 6.12 -7.90 -21.71
C TYR A 86 6.58 -6.72 -22.56
N LEU A 87 6.43 -5.49 -22.06
CA LEU A 87 6.84 -4.27 -22.74
C LEU A 87 8.29 -3.88 -22.46
N GLY A 88 8.95 -4.53 -21.49
CA GLY A 88 10.32 -4.21 -21.07
C GLY A 88 10.49 -2.72 -20.80
N GLU A 89 11.49 -2.09 -21.43
CA GLU A 89 11.79 -0.66 -21.32
C GLU A 89 10.59 0.26 -21.60
N ARG A 90 9.65 -0.15 -22.46
CA ARG A 90 8.47 0.67 -22.80
C ARG A 90 7.48 0.80 -21.65
N SER A 91 7.61 -0.02 -20.59
CA SER A 91 6.81 0.12 -19.37
C SER A 91 7.23 1.30 -18.49
N ARG A 92 8.45 1.81 -18.66
CA ARG A 92 8.96 3.00 -17.97
C ARG A 92 8.20 4.26 -18.39
N GLY A 93 8.07 5.20 -17.47
CA GLY A 93 7.31 6.45 -17.67
C GLY A 93 5.81 6.33 -17.43
N HIS A 94 5.30 5.12 -17.15
CA HIS A 94 3.88 4.88 -16.93
C HIS A 94 3.65 4.42 -15.48
N GLN A 95 2.66 5.00 -14.82
CA GLN A 95 2.26 4.59 -13.48
C GLN A 95 1.62 3.20 -13.50
N ASP A 96 1.88 2.38 -12.50
CA ASP A 96 1.24 1.07 -12.39
C ASP A 96 -0.24 1.19 -11.97
N PRO A 97 -1.19 0.61 -12.72
CA PRO A 97 -2.60 0.66 -12.35
C PRO A 97 -2.92 -0.17 -11.09
N GLY A 98 -2.15 -1.23 -10.81
CA GLY A 98 -2.29 -2.04 -9.60
C GLY A 98 -1.93 -1.24 -8.35
N ALA A 99 -0.77 -0.58 -8.36
CA ALA A 99 -0.34 0.33 -7.30
C ALA A 99 -1.34 1.49 -7.11
N THR A 100 -1.91 1.99 -8.21
CA THR A 100 -2.93 3.05 -8.15
C THR A 100 -4.20 2.58 -7.44
N SER A 101 -4.67 1.39 -7.79
CA SER A 101 -5.87 0.80 -7.18
C SER A 101 -5.65 0.55 -5.68
N SER A 102 -4.49 0.03 -5.29
CA SER A 102 -4.14 -0.18 -3.88
C SER A 102 -4.04 1.11 -3.08
N TYR A 103 -3.44 2.17 -3.67
CA TYR A 103 -3.45 3.50 -3.07
C TYR A 103 -4.88 4.00 -2.82
N LEU A 104 -5.77 3.87 -3.81
CA LEU A 104 -7.16 4.32 -3.68
C LEU A 104 -7.92 3.58 -2.57
N ILE A 105 -7.71 2.26 -2.42
CA ILE A 105 -8.31 1.48 -1.33
C ILE A 105 -7.84 2.02 0.04
N ILE A 106 -6.53 2.22 0.22
CA ILE A 106 -5.97 2.72 1.48
C ILE A 106 -6.46 4.16 1.76
N LYS A 107 -6.48 5.02 0.74
CA LYS A 107 -7.01 6.37 0.82
C LYS A 107 -8.47 6.38 1.28
N THR A 108 -9.28 5.45 0.75
CA THR A 108 -10.70 5.32 1.11
C THR A 108 -10.85 4.94 2.58
N PHE A 109 -10.00 4.06 3.12
CA PHE A 109 -10.00 3.75 4.56
C PHE A 109 -9.69 4.98 5.40
N TYR A 110 -8.68 5.76 5.03
CA TYR A 110 -8.35 7.01 5.71
C TYR A 110 -9.51 8.00 5.69
N GLU A 111 -10.10 8.25 4.51
CA GLU A 111 -11.21 9.18 4.35
C GLU A 111 -12.43 8.76 5.19
N TYR A 112 -12.78 7.47 5.18
CA TYR A 112 -13.89 6.94 5.97
C TYR A 112 -13.65 7.10 7.48
N VAL A 113 -12.48 6.72 7.98
CA VAL A 113 -12.17 6.81 9.41
C VAL A 113 -12.06 8.27 9.86
N LYS A 114 -11.52 9.15 9.02
CA LYS A 114 -11.46 10.60 9.27
C LYS A 114 -12.86 11.20 9.39
N GLU A 115 -13.80 10.82 8.53
CA GLU A 115 -15.19 11.31 8.58
C GLU A 115 -15.93 10.81 9.84
N LYS A 116 -15.68 9.58 10.29
CA LYS A 116 -16.36 9.01 11.47
C LYS A 116 -15.75 9.43 12.81
N LYS A 117 -14.50 9.89 12.83
CA LYS A 117 -13.78 10.31 14.06
C LYS A 117 -13.47 11.80 14.13
N GLY A 118 -13.81 12.57 13.10
CA GLY A 118 -13.76 14.04 13.08
C GLY A 118 -15.15 14.63 13.36
#